data_AF-A0A1T4N7F6-F1
#
_entry.id   AF-A0A1T4N7F6-F1
#
_cell.length_a   1.000
_cell.length_b   1.000
_cell.length_c   1.000
_cell.angle_alpha   90.00
_cell.angle_beta   90.00
_cell.angle_gamma   90.00
#
_symmetry.space_group_name_H-M   'P 1'
#
loop_
_entity.id
_entity.type
_entity.pdbx_description
1 polymer ?
#
loop_
_entity_poly.entity_id
_entity_poly.type
_entity_poly.pdbx_seq_one_letter_code
_entity_poly.pdbx_strand_id
1 'polypeptide(L)'
;MTITTNHLLKVLLVLSWIIFAGLSIEAAGLIVNTIATAILNPDGASRFWRQIDLSGLYWHDKGHFIVMNLLTIIIVLLECTIFYLIIRLLHGKKLDMSRPFSYEMTRFIASLAYLALMIGFFARYGQKYSSSLSSKGVRMPDIQDMHMAGPDVWLFMGIVLLVIAQIFKKGIEIQNENELTV
;
A
#
# COMPACT_ATOMS: atom_id res chain seq x y z
N MET A 1 -6.16 -14.79 -32.23
CA MET A 1 -4.96 -14.57 -31.39
C MET A 1 -5.20 -15.24 -30.04
N THR A 2 -4.42 -16.25 -29.68
CA THR A 2 -4.49 -16.86 -28.34
C THR A 2 -3.56 -16.08 -27.41
N ILE A 3 -4.12 -15.48 -26.36
CA ILE A 3 -3.33 -14.79 -25.34
C ILE A 3 -2.63 -15.87 -24.51
N THR A 4 -1.29 -15.91 -24.56
CA THR A 4 -0.51 -16.84 -23.72
C THR A 4 -0.22 -16.23 -22.35
N THR A 5 -0.04 -17.07 -21.33
CA THR A 5 0.29 -16.66 -19.95
C THR A 5 1.47 -15.68 -19.89
N ASN A 6 2.47 -15.87 -20.75
CA ASN A 6 3.63 -14.97 -20.85
C ASN A 6 3.26 -13.55 -21.31
N HIS A 7 2.27 -13.39 -22.20
CA HIS A 7 1.80 -12.07 -22.60
C HIS A 7 1.04 -11.40 -21.45
N LEU A 8 0.19 -12.15 -20.74
CA LEU A 8 -0.55 -11.64 -19.57
C LEU A 8 0.41 -11.14 -18.47
N LEU A 9 1.43 -11.93 -18.13
CA LEU A 9 2.42 -11.55 -17.12
C LEU A 9 3.21 -10.30 -17.51
N LYS A 10 3.56 -10.13 -18.79
CA LYS A 10 4.22 -8.92 -19.28
C LYS A 10 3.32 -7.68 -19.15
N VAL A 11 2.04 -7.81 -19.49
CA VAL A 11 1.08 -6.71 -19.33
C VAL A 11 0.95 -6.33 -17.86
N LEU A 12 0.78 -7.31 -16.97
CA LEU A 12 0.72 -7.06 -15.51
C LEU A 12 1.99 -6.41 -14.99
N LEU A 13 3.17 -6.80 -15.50
CA LEU A 13 4.45 -6.19 -15.12
C LEU A 13 4.51 -4.71 -15.53
N VAL A 14 4.13 -4.38 -16.77
CA VAL A 14 4.12 -2.98 -17.24
C VAL A 14 3.14 -2.14 -16.42
N LEU A 15 1.94 -2.64 -16.16
CA LEU A 15 0.96 -1.96 -15.32
C LEU A 15 1.49 -1.74 -13.89
N SER A 16 2.13 -2.75 -13.31
CA SER A 16 2.72 -2.65 -11.97
C SER A 16 3.81 -1.58 -11.90
N TRP A 17 4.65 -1.47 -12.93
CA TRP A 17 5.67 -0.42 -13.02
C TRP A 17 5.07 0.99 -13.09
N ILE A 18 4.01 1.17 -13.89
CA ILE A 18 3.33 2.46 -14.01
C ILE A 18 2.75 2.88 -12.66
N ILE A 19 2.05 1.98 -11.97
CA ILE A 19 1.45 2.27 -10.66
C ILE A 19 2.55 2.54 -9.62
N PHE A 20 3.60 1.72 -9.59
CA PHE A 20 4.72 1.91 -8.66
C PHE A 20 5.40 3.27 -8.85
N ALA A 21 5.61 3.70 -10.10
CA ALA A 21 6.20 5.00 -10.39
C ALA A 21 5.31 6.16 -9.90
N GLY A 22 3.99 6.07 -10.14
CA GLY A 22 3.02 7.06 -9.66
C GLY A 22 3.02 7.19 -8.13
N LEU A 23 2.92 6.06 -7.42
CA LEU A 23 2.95 6.02 -5.95
C LEU A 23 4.28 6.51 -5.39
N SER A 24 5.40 6.22 -6.05
CA SER A 24 6.73 6.68 -5.61
C SER A 24 6.88 8.19 -5.73
N ILE A 25 6.36 8.78 -6.81
CA ILE A 25 6.34 10.25 -7.00
C ILE A 25 5.46 10.89 -5.91
N GLU A 26 4.31 10.29 -5.62
CA GLU A 26 3.41 10.76 -4.57
C GLU A 26 4.04 10.68 -3.17
N ALA A 27 4.69 9.57 -2.83
CA ALA A 27 5.43 9.42 -1.57
C ALA A 27 6.53 10.47 -1.44
N ALA A 28 7.35 10.66 -2.49
CA ALA A 28 8.40 11.66 -2.49
C ALA A 28 7.83 13.08 -2.34
N GLY A 29 6.74 13.38 -3.05
CA GLY A 29 6.03 14.65 -2.95
C GLY A 29 5.55 14.95 -1.53
N LEU A 30 4.91 13.97 -0.89
CA LEU A 30 4.43 14.09 0.49
C LEU A 30 5.58 14.30 1.48
N ILE A 31 6.68 13.53 1.37
CA ILE A 31 7.84 13.64 2.26
C ILE A 31 8.48 15.03 2.12
N VAL A 32 8.78 15.46 0.89
CA VAL A 32 9.43 16.75 0.64
C VAL A 32 8.55 17.90 1.10
N ASN A 33 7.24 17.87 0.81
CA ASN A 33 6.32 18.94 1.25
C ASN A 33 6.15 18.96 2.77
N THR A 34 6.10 17.81 3.44
CA THR A 34 6.02 17.74 4.91
C THR A 34 7.26 18.37 5.54
N ILE A 35 8.46 18.02 5.07
CA ILE A 35 9.72 18.56 5.58
C ILE A 35 9.82 20.06 5.28
N ALA A 36 9.54 20.48 4.05
CA ALA A 36 9.60 21.88 3.65
C ALA A 36 8.61 22.75 4.45
N THR A 37 7.39 22.27 4.67
CA THR A 37 6.36 23.00 5.44
C THR A 37 6.66 23.04 6.94
N ALA A 38 7.24 21.96 7.48
CA ALA A 38 7.59 21.88 8.89
C ALA A 38 8.80 22.78 9.26
N ILE A 39 9.77 22.93 8.36
CA ILE A 39 11.07 23.57 8.67
C ILE A 39 11.28 24.91 7.94
N LEU A 40 10.85 25.03 6.68
CA LEU A 40 11.24 26.14 5.81
C LEU A 40 10.14 27.18 5.61
N ASN A 41 8.92 26.77 5.26
CA ASN A 41 7.85 27.71 4.92
C ASN A 41 6.45 27.23 5.36
N PRO A 42 5.83 27.88 6.37
CA PRO A 42 4.47 27.54 6.84
C PRO A 42 3.38 27.76 5.77
N ASP A 43 3.61 28.63 4.77
CA ASP A 43 2.65 28.89 3.70
C ASP A 43 2.41 27.65 2.82
N GLY A 44 3.35 26.69 2.82
CA GLY A 44 3.24 25.40 2.14
C GLY A 44 2.07 24.54 2.62
N ALA A 45 1.53 24.80 3.82
CA ALA A 45 0.36 24.09 4.32
C ALA A 45 -0.93 24.40 3.55
N SER A 46 -1.05 25.60 2.97
CA SER A 46 -2.25 26.05 2.23
C SER A 46 -2.34 25.47 0.82
N ARG A 47 -1.20 25.06 0.25
CA ARG A 47 -1.07 24.41 -1.06
C ARG A 47 -0.19 23.19 -0.90
N PHE A 48 -0.60 22.28 -0.02
CA PHE A 48 0.12 21.05 0.20
C PHE A 48 0.10 20.18 -1.07
N TRP A 49 0.77 19.04 -1.05
CA TRP A 49 0.80 18.10 -2.19
C TRP A 49 -0.60 17.92 -2.81
N ARG A 50 -0.69 18.03 -4.14
CA ARG A 50 -1.96 18.02 -4.93
C ARG A 50 -2.98 19.12 -4.56
N GLN A 51 -2.51 20.25 -4.03
CA GLN A 51 -3.32 21.41 -3.62
C GLN A 51 -4.30 21.12 -2.47
N ILE A 52 -3.98 20.12 -1.64
CA ILE A 52 -4.74 19.85 -0.42
C ILE A 52 -4.47 20.98 0.58
N ASP A 53 -5.53 21.56 1.12
CA ASP A 53 -5.40 22.61 2.14
C ASP A 53 -5.31 21.98 3.54
N LEU A 54 -4.11 21.99 4.11
CA LEU A 54 -3.81 21.57 5.48
C LEU A 54 -3.51 22.76 6.41
N SER A 55 -3.72 23.99 5.95
CA SER A 55 -3.41 25.19 6.74
C SER A 55 -4.18 25.22 8.05
N GLY A 56 -5.46 24.83 8.04
CA GLY A 56 -6.30 24.76 9.24
C GLY A 56 -5.73 23.81 10.30
N LEU A 57 -5.14 22.68 9.88
CA LEU A 57 -4.50 21.73 10.78
C LEU A 57 -3.15 22.26 11.29
N TYR A 58 -2.36 22.85 10.41
CA TYR A 58 -1.05 23.41 10.76
C TYR A 58 -1.14 24.55 11.77
N TRP A 59 -2.10 25.47 11.58
CA TRP A 59 -2.33 26.60 12.48
C TRP A 59 -2.99 26.20 13.81
N HIS A 60 -3.74 25.10 13.82
CA HIS A 60 -4.29 24.55 15.06
C HIS A 60 -3.19 23.94 15.93
N ASP A 61 -2.39 23.03 15.37
CA ASP A 61 -1.25 22.43 16.06
C ASP A 61 -0.27 21.78 15.07
N LYS A 62 1.00 22.17 15.14
CA LYS A 62 2.05 21.64 14.26
C LYS A 62 2.32 20.15 14.50
N GLY A 63 2.13 19.66 15.73
CA GLY A 63 2.28 18.25 16.06
C GLY A 63 1.21 17.40 15.37
N HIS A 64 -0.05 17.83 15.42
CA HIS A 64 -1.16 17.17 14.72
C HIS A 64 -0.96 17.15 13.19
N PHE A 65 -0.42 18.22 12.62
CA PHE A 65 -0.01 18.26 11.20
C PHE A 65 1.06 17.21 10.88
N ILE A 66 2.11 17.11 11.68
CA ILE A 66 3.19 16.12 11.46
C ILE A 66 2.65 14.70 11.60
N VAL A 67 1.85 14.42 12.64
CA VAL A 67 1.28 13.09 12.86
C VAL A 67 0.40 12.64 11.69
N MET A 68 -0.46 13.52 11.17
CA MET A 68 -1.30 13.15 10.03
C MET A 68 -0.50 12.89 8.76
N ASN A 69 0.47 13.74 8.45
CA ASN A 69 1.33 13.52 7.29
C ASN A 69 2.17 12.26 7.44
N LEU A 70 2.66 11.96 8.64
CA LEU A 70 3.40 10.72 8.91
C LEU A 70 2.52 9.49 8.67
N LEU A 71 1.27 9.49 9.11
CA LEU A 71 0.33 8.40 8.86
C LEU A 71 0.07 8.21 7.36
N THR A 72 -0.16 9.29 6.61
CA THR A 72 -0.33 9.22 5.15
C THR A 72 0.95 8.69 4.47
N ILE A 73 2.13 9.18 4.84
CA ILE A 73 3.41 8.72 4.28
C ILE A 73 3.61 7.22 4.54
N ILE A 74 3.32 6.73 5.75
CA ILE A 74 3.42 5.31 6.07
C ILE A 74 2.51 4.49 5.14
N ILE A 75 1.26 4.91 4.93
CA ILE A 75 0.33 4.20 4.05
C ILE A 75 0.86 4.13 2.61
N VAL A 76 1.26 5.26 2.03
CA VAL A 76 1.75 5.32 0.64
C VAL A 76 3.04 4.50 0.47
N LEU A 77 3.92 4.47 1.47
CA LEU A 77 5.13 3.63 1.44
C LEU A 77 4.80 2.13 1.51
N LEU A 78 3.79 1.73 2.28
CA LEU A 78 3.31 0.35 2.30
C LEU A 78 2.73 -0.06 0.94
N GLU A 79 1.95 0.82 0.30
CA GLU A 79 1.45 0.60 -1.06
C GLU A 79 2.58 0.48 -2.10
N CYS A 80 3.57 1.38 -2.04
CA CYS A 80 4.80 1.28 -2.84
C CYS A 80 5.47 -0.09 -2.64
N THR A 81 5.54 -0.56 -1.40
CA THR A 81 6.16 -1.85 -1.07
C THR A 81 5.40 -3.03 -1.68
N ILE A 82 4.06 -3.00 -1.69
CA ILE A 82 3.23 -4.01 -2.38
C ILE A 82 3.59 -4.09 -3.87
N PHE A 83 3.60 -2.97 -4.57
CA PHE A 83 3.90 -2.96 -6.01
C PHE A 83 5.35 -3.32 -6.31
N TYR A 84 6.30 -2.91 -5.46
CA TYR A 84 7.68 -3.36 -5.56
C TYR A 84 7.79 -4.89 -5.44
N LEU A 85 7.09 -5.51 -4.49
CA LEU A 85 7.07 -6.97 -4.34
C LEU A 85 6.48 -7.64 -5.58
N ILE A 86 5.39 -7.11 -6.15
CA ILE A 86 4.76 -7.62 -7.37
C ILE A 86 5.75 -7.55 -8.54
N ILE A 87 6.39 -6.40 -8.76
CA ILE A 87 7.41 -6.23 -9.82
C ILE A 87 8.55 -7.21 -9.62
N ARG A 88 9.06 -7.34 -8.39
CA ARG A 88 10.15 -8.27 -8.07
C ARG A 88 9.79 -9.72 -8.35
N LEU A 89 8.55 -10.13 -8.06
CA LEU A 89 8.05 -11.47 -8.37
C LEU A 89 7.98 -11.70 -9.88
N LEU A 90 7.37 -10.78 -10.62
CA LEU A 90 7.16 -10.88 -12.07
C LEU A 90 8.48 -10.80 -12.85
N HIS A 91 9.43 -9.98 -12.40
CA HIS A 91 10.72 -9.81 -13.05
C HIS A 91 11.72 -10.93 -12.72
N GLY A 92 11.70 -11.44 -11.48
CA GLY A 92 12.73 -12.35 -10.96
C GLY A 92 12.73 -13.78 -11.52
N LYS A 93 11.88 -14.11 -12.51
CA LYS A 93 11.62 -15.49 -12.98
C LYS A 93 11.29 -16.49 -11.86
N LYS A 94 10.93 -16.00 -10.67
CA LYS A 94 10.55 -16.81 -9.50
C LYS A 94 9.16 -17.43 -9.63
N LEU A 95 8.38 -16.95 -10.60
CA LEU A 95 7.15 -17.58 -11.05
C LEU A 95 7.49 -18.71 -12.02
N ASP A 96 7.78 -19.88 -11.47
CA ASP A 96 7.78 -21.11 -12.24
C ASP A 96 6.33 -21.60 -12.41
N MET A 97 5.75 -21.35 -13.58
CA MET A 97 4.38 -21.80 -13.88
C MET A 97 4.26 -23.32 -14.00
N SER A 98 5.38 -24.05 -14.09
CA SER A 98 5.38 -25.52 -14.01
C SER A 98 5.26 -26.02 -12.57
N ARG A 99 5.67 -25.21 -11.58
CA ARG A 99 5.61 -25.51 -10.14
C ARG A 99 4.99 -24.34 -9.35
N PRO A 100 3.68 -24.09 -9.53
CA PRO A 100 3.02 -22.89 -9.01
C PRO A 100 2.94 -22.84 -7.48
N PHE A 101 2.96 -23.99 -6.80
CA PHE A 101 2.98 -24.10 -5.35
C PHE A 101 4.42 -24.17 -4.85
N SER A 102 4.98 -23.01 -4.53
CA SER A 102 6.33 -22.90 -3.96
C SER A 102 6.32 -22.10 -2.66
N TYR A 103 7.28 -22.38 -1.78
CA TYR A 103 7.45 -21.65 -0.52
C TYR A 103 7.65 -20.15 -0.77
N GLU A 104 8.36 -19.79 -1.84
CA GLU A 104 8.54 -18.39 -2.27
C GLU A 104 7.20 -17.71 -2.59
N MET A 105 6.30 -18.39 -3.30
CA MET A 105 4.98 -17.86 -3.64
C MET A 105 4.09 -17.72 -2.40
N THR A 106 4.08 -18.72 -1.51
CA THR A 106 3.37 -18.65 -0.23
C THR A 106 3.84 -17.46 0.61
N ARG A 107 5.16 -17.27 0.72
CA ARG A 107 5.76 -16.15 1.45
C ARG A 107 5.42 -14.80 0.81
N PHE A 108 5.42 -14.73 -0.51
CA PHE A 108 5.01 -13.53 -1.24
C PHE A 108 3.55 -13.16 -0.93
N ILE A 109 2.62 -14.11 -1.07
CA ILE A 109 1.19 -13.89 -0.78
C ILE A 109 0.98 -13.48 0.68
N ALA A 110 1.65 -14.15 1.63
CA ALA A 110 1.58 -13.79 3.03
C ALA A 110 2.13 -12.38 3.30
N SER A 111 3.22 -11.99 2.63
CA SER A 111 3.78 -10.63 2.74
C SER A 111 2.80 -9.57 2.24
N LEU A 112 2.14 -9.82 1.10
CA LEU A 112 1.08 -8.93 0.60
C LEU A 112 -0.08 -8.82 1.60
N ALA A 113 -0.46 -9.95 2.20
CA ALA A 113 -1.52 -10.00 3.20
C ALA A 113 -1.19 -9.13 4.42
N TYR A 114 0.01 -9.26 4.98
CA TYR A 114 0.45 -8.46 6.12
C TYR A 114 0.56 -6.98 5.78
N LEU A 115 1.06 -6.62 4.59
CA LEU A 115 1.10 -5.24 4.12
C LEU A 115 -0.32 -4.64 4.00
N ALA A 116 -1.27 -5.39 3.42
CA ALA A 116 -2.66 -4.97 3.30
C ALA A 116 -3.32 -4.76 4.67
N LEU A 117 -3.09 -5.66 5.64
CA LEU A 117 -3.58 -5.50 7.01
C LEU A 117 -2.99 -4.27 7.69
N MET A 118 -1.69 -4.00 7.52
CA MET A 118 -1.05 -2.81 8.07
C MET A 118 -1.63 -1.52 7.46
N ILE A 119 -1.85 -1.49 6.14
CA ILE A 119 -2.50 -0.34 5.48
C ILE A 119 -3.89 -0.12 6.06
N GLY A 120 -4.72 -1.18 6.16
CA GLY A 120 -6.05 -1.09 6.75
C GLY A 120 -6.04 -0.59 8.19
N PHE A 121 -5.07 -1.03 8.99
CA PHE A 121 -4.88 -0.56 10.37
C PHE A 121 -4.54 0.94 10.43
N PHE A 122 -3.51 1.38 9.69
CA PHE A 122 -3.09 2.78 9.68
C PHE A 122 -4.16 3.70 9.10
N ALA A 123 -4.85 3.28 8.03
CA ALA A 123 -5.97 4.03 7.46
C ALA A 123 -7.12 4.17 8.47
N ARG A 124 -7.51 3.10 9.17
CA ARG A 124 -8.55 3.14 10.20
C ARG A 124 -8.17 4.07 11.35
N TYR A 125 -6.90 4.00 11.78
CA TYR A 125 -6.38 4.86 12.83
C TYR A 125 -6.39 6.34 12.40
N GLY A 126 -5.89 6.63 11.21
CA GLY A 126 -5.88 7.98 10.64
C GLY A 126 -7.27 8.57 10.45
N GLN A 127 -8.26 7.77 10.02
CA GLN A 127 -9.67 8.21 9.95
C GLN A 127 -10.22 8.60 11.33
N LYS A 128 -10.01 7.75 12.35
CA LYS A 128 -10.44 8.04 13.72
C LYS A 128 -9.76 9.29 14.26
N TYR A 129 -8.47 9.45 13.96
CA TYR A 129 -7.70 10.61 14.35
C TYR A 129 -8.26 11.88 13.70
N SER A 130 -8.43 11.88 12.38
CA SER A 130 -9.01 13.00 11.62
C SER A 130 -10.42 13.38 12.11
N SER A 131 -11.28 12.38 12.35
CA SER A 131 -12.62 12.61 12.90
C SER A 131 -12.60 13.24 14.31
N SER A 132 -11.65 12.84 15.16
CA SER A 132 -11.44 13.43 16.50
C SER A 132 -10.96 14.88 16.45
N LEU A 133 -10.20 15.27 15.42
CA LEU A 133 -9.83 16.67 15.20
C LEU A 133 -10.98 17.48 14.62
N SER A 134 -11.71 16.90 13.67
CA SER A 134 -12.89 17.54 13.07
C SER A 134 -13.97 17.82 14.12
N SER A 135 -14.20 16.91 15.08
CA SER A 135 -15.15 17.14 16.18
C SER A 135 -14.73 18.25 17.15
N LYS A 136 -13.45 18.65 17.14
CA LYS A 136 -12.92 19.81 17.88
C LYS A 136 -12.97 21.12 17.07
N GLY A 137 -13.58 21.10 15.87
CA GLY A 137 -13.72 22.27 15.00
C GLY A 137 -12.53 22.51 14.08
N VAL A 138 -11.58 21.58 13.97
CA VAL A 138 -10.45 21.70 13.02
C VAL A 138 -10.93 21.36 11.61
N ARG A 139 -10.65 22.24 10.64
CA ARG A 139 -10.93 21.99 9.23
C ARG A 139 -9.99 20.91 8.71
N MET A 140 -10.54 19.75 8.38
CA MET A 140 -9.82 18.60 7.81
C MET A 140 -10.16 18.43 6.32
N PRO A 141 -9.21 18.03 5.48
CA PRO A 141 -9.49 17.64 4.10
C PRO A 141 -10.20 16.27 4.03
N ASP A 142 -10.65 15.89 2.83
CA ASP A 142 -11.31 14.60 2.63
C ASP A 142 -10.33 13.44 2.92
N ILE A 143 -10.86 12.39 3.54
CA ILE A 143 -10.16 11.14 3.85
C ILE A 143 -9.62 10.47 2.57
N GLN A 144 -10.31 10.65 1.44
CA GLN A 144 -9.84 10.16 0.14
C GLN A 144 -8.52 10.79 -0.28
N ASP A 145 -8.40 12.11 -0.12
CA ASP A 145 -7.19 12.86 -0.49
C ASP A 145 -6.01 12.54 0.44
N MET A 146 -6.27 12.00 1.63
CA MET A 146 -5.25 11.64 2.62
C MET A 146 -4.76 10.19 2.52
N HIS A 147 -5.15 9.43 1.48
CA HIS A 147 -4.87 7.99 1.34
C HIS A 147 -5.41 7.13 2.49
N MET A 148 -6.44 7.62 3.19
CA MET A 148 -7.02 6.93 4.35
C MET A 148 -8.39 6.33 4.05
N ALA A 149 -8.82 6.33 2.79
CA ALA A 149 -10.08 5.74 2.37
C ALA A 149 -10.02 4.20 2.36
N GLY A 150 -11.17 3.57 2.59
CA GLY A 150 -11.34 2.13 2.45
C GLY A 150 -10.53 1.23 3.40
N PRO A 151 -10.38 1.53 4.71
CA PRO A 151 -9.66 0.64 5.63
C PRO A 151 -10.25 -0.76 5.68
N ASP A 152 -11.59 -0.87 5.61
CA ASP A 152 -12.28 -2.16 5.65
C ASP A 152 -11.97 -3.03 4.42
N VAL A 153 -11.75 -2.39 3.25
CA VAL A 153 -11.37 -3.07 2.00
C VAL A 153 -9.95 -3.64 2.13
N TRP A 154 -9.02 -2.84 2.66
CA TRP A 154 -7.64 -3.28 2.90
C TRP A 154 -7.57 -4.43 3.91
N LEU A 155 -8.34 -4.35 5.00
CA LEU A 155 -8.44 -5.42 6.00
C LEU A 155 -9.04 -6.70 5.39
N PHE A 156 -10.13 -6.57 4.64
CA PHE A 156 -10.76 -7.69 3.94
C PHE A 156 -9.79 -8.36 2.97
N MET A 157 -9.10 -7.57 2.14
CA MET A 157 -8.08 -8.09 1.21
C MET A 157 -6.96 -8.80 1.96
N GLY A 158 -6.47 -8.25 3.06
CA GLY A 158 -5.46 -8.89 3.90
C GLY A 158 -5.89 -10.26 4.42
N ILE A 159 -7.13 -10.37 4.93
CA ILE A 159 -7.68 -11.65 5.41
C ILE A 159 -7.81 -12.65 4.25
N VAL A 160 -8.35 -12.22 3.10
CA VAL A 160 -8.49 -13.08 1.91
C VAL A 160 -7.13 -13.60 1.45
N LEU A 161 -6.10 -12.74 1.38
CA LEU A 161 -4.75 -13.14 1.01
C LEU A 161 -4.13 -14.12 2.01
N LEU A 162 -4.39 -13.96 3.31
CA LEU A 162 -3.95 -14.95 4.32
C LEU A 162 -4.59 -16.32 4.09
N VAL A 163 -5.88 -16.37 3.78
CA VAL A 163 -6.57 -17.63 3.43
C VAL A 163 -5.93 -18.27 2.21
N ILE A 164 -5.66 -17.48 1.15
CA ILE A 164 -4.98 -17.96 -0.05
C ILE A 164 -3.58 -18.48 0.30
N ALA A 165 -2.82 -17.80 1.16
CA ALA A 165 -1.50 -18.27 1.59
C ALA A 165 -1.58 -19.64 2.30
N GLN A 166 -2.61 -19.89 3.12
CA GLN A 166 -2.82 -21.21 3.74
C GLN A 166 -3.16 -22.29 2.70
N ILE A 167 -3.98 -21.97 1.70
CA ILE A 167 -4.29 -22.89 0.60
C ILE A 167 -3.01 -23.24 -0.17
N PHE A 168 -2.17 -22.25 -0.48
CA PHE A 168 -0.88 -22.48 -1.15
C PHE A 168 0.05 -23.36 -0.31
N LYS A 169 0.10 -23.14 1.01
CA LYS A 169 0.85 -24.00 1.93
C LYS A 169 0.38 -25.46 1.85
N LYS A 170 -0.93 -25.69 1.85
CA LYS A 170 -1.48 -27.05 1.70
C LYS A 170 -1.20 -27.64 0.31
N GLY A 171 -1.24 -26.81 -0.73
CA GLY A 171 -0.89 -27.20 -2.10
C GLY A 171 0.56 -27.70 -2.23
N ILE A 172 1.51 -27.08 -1.50
CA ILE A 172 2.90 -27.54 -1.45
C ILE A 172 3.01 -28.95 -0.86
N GLU A 173 2.29 -29.22 0.24
CA GLU A 173 2.29 -30.55 0.88
C GLU A 173 1.81 -31.63 -0.11
N ILE A 174 0.68 -31.40 -0.77
CA ILE A 174 0.09 -32.33 -1.74
C ILE A 174 1.02 -32.51 -2.96
N GLN A 175 1.62 -31.44 -3.45
CA GLN A 175 2.53 -31.52 -4.58
C GLN A 175 3.79 -32.35 -4.25
N ASN A 176 4.36 -32.17 -3.07
CA ASN A 176 5.53 -32.95 -2.63
C ASN A 176 5.18 -34.44 -2.43
N GLU A 177 3.99 -34.76 -1.91
CA GLU A 177 3.52 -36.15 -1.77
C GLU A 177 3.38 -36.85 -3.12
N ASN A 178 2.81 -36.16 -4.13
CA ASN A 178 2.70 -36.69 -5.48
C ASN A 178 4.08 -36.91 -6.14
N GLU A 179 5.03 -36.00 -5.93
CA GLU A 179 6.40 -36.14 -6.46
C GLU A 179 7.17 -37.32 -5.83
N LEU A 180 6.79 -37.77 -4.62
CA LEU A 180 7.41 -38.91 -3.93
C LEU A 180 6.80 -40.28 -4.28
N THR A 181 5.63 -40.30 -4.94
CA THR A 181 4.88 -41.52 -5.25
C THR A 181 4.90 -41.91 -6.73
N VAL A 182 5.51 -41.08 -7.58
CA VAL A 182 5.73 -41.33 -9.03
C VAL A 182 7.09 -41.97 -9.27
#